data_AF-A0A3B7L538-F1
#
_entry.id   AF-A0A3B7L538-F1
#
_cell.length_a   1.000
_cell.length_b   1.000
_cell.length_c   1.000
_cell.angle_alpha   90.00
_cell.angle_beta   90.00
_cell.angle_gamma   90.00
#
_symmetry.space_group_name_H-M   'P 1'
#
loop_
_entity.id
_entity.type
_entity.pdbx_description
1 polymer ?
#
loop_
_entity_poly.entity_id
_entity_poly.type
_entity_poly.pdbx_seq_one_letter_code
_entity_poly.pdbx_strand_id
1 'polypeptide(L)' 'MDAEGFADTLYATAASIEETLQMAGATPGEDYTRLDLLRLAEPYVVELHRQSEKGLAISYPAEKVWHGEHD' A
#
# COMPACT_ATOMS: atom_id res chain seq x y z
N MET A 1 14.14 -4.01 -2.62
CA MET A 1 13.14 -4.14 -3.71
C MET A 1 13.74 -3.47 -4.93
N ASP A 2 13.78 -4.18 -6.04
CA ASP A 2 14.14 -3.68 -7.37
C ASP A 2 12.98 -2.87 -7.99
N ALA A 3 13.29 -2.13 -9.05
CA ALA A 3 12.30 -1.33 -9.78
C ALA A 3 11.15 -2.19 -10.36
N GLU A 4 11.38 -3.48 -10.59
CA GLU A 4 10.36 -4.45 -11.00
C GLU A 4 9.28 -4.64 -9.92
N GLY A 5 9.67 -4.84 -8.66
CA GLY A 5 8.69 -4.98 -7.57
C GLY A 5 7.83 -3.74 -7.33
N PHE A 6 8.37 -2.53 -7.58
CA PHE A 6 7.60 -1.30 -7.50
C PHE A 6 6.56 -1.19 -8.63
N ALA A 7 6.98 -1.46 -9.87
CA ALA A 7 6.09 -1.43 -11.03
C ALA A 7 4.97 -2.47 -10.90
N ASP A 8 5.28 -3.68 -10.47
CA ASP A 8 4.29 -4.74 -10.25
C ASP A 8 3.27 -4.35 -9.18
N THR A 9 3.73 -3.79 -8.07
CA THR A 9 2.85 -3.31 -6.99
C THR A 9 1.95 -2.16 -7.47
N LEU A 10 2.47 -1.27 -8.30
CA LEU A 10 1.71 -0.17 -8.90
C LEU A 10 0.61 -0.69 -9.83
N TYR A 11 0.92 -1.63 -10.70
CA TYR A 11 -0.07 -2.22 -11.60
C TYR A 11 -1.12 -3.04 -10.85
N ALA A 12 -0.72 -3.81 -9.85
CA ALA A 12 -1.65 -4.58 -9.02
C ALA A 12 -2.63 -3.65 -8.28
N THR A 13 -2.12 -2.57 -7.67
CA THR A 13 -2.94 -1.59 -6.95
C THR A 13 -3.90 -0.87 -7.89
N ALA A 14 -3.42 -0.47 -9.07
CA ALA A 14 -4.27 0.16 -10.09
C ALA A 14 -5.40 -0.77 -10.57
N ALA A 15 -5.13 -2.06 -10.72
CA ALA A 15 -6.15 -3.06 -11.11
C ALA A 15 -7.23 -3.24 -10.02
N SER A 16 -6.86 -3.26 -8.74
CA SER A 16 -7.83 -3.34 -7.64
C SER A 16 -8.73 -2.10 -7.55
N ILE A 17 -8.17 -0.92 -7.81
CA ILE A 17 -8.93 0.33 -7.91
C ILE A 17 -9.90 0.27 -9.10
N GLU A 18 -9.42 -0.18 -10.26
CA GLU A 18 -10.24 -0.34 -11.46
C GLU A 18 -11.44 -1.27 -11.22
N GLU A 19 -11.23 -2.41 -10.59
CA GLU A 19 -12.29 -3.35 -10.22
C GLU A 19 -13.34 -2.68 -9.31
N THR A 20 -12.90 -1.92 -8.32
CA THR A 20 -13.80 -1.20 -7.41
C THR A 20 -14.62 -0.14 -8.15
N LEU A 21 -14.00 0.57 -9.09
CA LEU A 21 -14.67 1.57 -9.92
C LEU A 21 -15.70 0.92 -10.86
N GLN A 22 -15.36 -0.21 -11.48
CA GLN A 22 -16.30 -0.96 -12.32
C GLN A 22 -17.48 -1.50 -11.51
N MET A 23 -17.24 -2.00 -10.30
CA MET A 23 -18.32 -2.40 -9.38
C MET A 23 -19.24 -1.23 -8.99
N ALA A 24 -18.71 -0.01 -8.92
CA ALA A 24 -19.48 1.20 -8.69
C ALA A 24 -20.20 1.73 -9.94
N GLY A 25 -20.02 1.09 -11.10
CA GLY A 25 -20.64 1.45 -12.37
C GLY A 25 -19.83 2.41 -13.24
N ALA A 26 -18.57 2.68 -12.91
CA ALA A 26 -17.71 3.54 -13.71
C ALA A 26 -17.19 2.82 -14.95
N THR A 27 -17.13 3.54 -16.07
CA THR A 27 -16.78 3.03 -17.39
C THR A 27 -15.38 3.49 -17.81
N PRO A 28 -14.47 2.57 -18.20
CA PRO A 28 -13.16 2.94 -18.72
C PRO A 28 -13.27 3.83 -19.97
N GLY A 29 -12.52 4.92 -20.01
CA GLY A 29 -12.49 5.88 -21.13
C GLY A 29 -13.56 6.97 -21.05
N GLU A 30 -14.57 6.83 -20.20
CA GLU A 30 -15.55 7.89 -19.89
C GLU A 30 -15.29 8.48 -18.51
N ASP A 31 -15.23 7.64 -17.47
CA ASP A 31 -15.09 8.05 -16.07
C ASP A 31 -13.63 8.10 -15.58
N TYR A 32 -12.76 7.29 -16.19
CA TYR A 32 -11.33 7.25 -15.87
C TYR A 32 -10.49 6.72 -17.02
N THR A 33 -9.21 7.09 -17.03
CA THR A 33 -8.20 6.48 -17.89
C THR A 33 -7.22 5.63 -17.07
N ARG A 34 -6.46 4.77 -17.77
CA ARG A 34 -5.40 3.98 -17.12
C ARG A 34 -4.31 4.84 -16.48
N LEU A 35 -4.08 6.05 -17.02
CA LEU A 35 -3.15 7.01 -16.43
C LEU A 35 -3.68 7.55 -15.09
N ASP A 36 -4.97 7.78 -14.98
CA ASP A 36 -5.61 8.27 -13.75
C ASP A 36 -5.55 7.19 -12.65
N LEU A 37 -5.77 5.93 -13.02
CA LEU A 37 -5.61 4.79 -12.10
C LEU A 37 -4.18 4.68 -11.56
N LEU A 38 -3.18 4.81 -12.44
CA LEU A 38 -1.77 4.75 -12.03
C LEU A 38 -1.39 5.92 -11.12
N ARG A 39 -1.87 7.14 -11.43
CA ARG A 39 -1.66 8.32 -10.57
C ARG A 39 -2.34 8.19 -9.21
N LEU A 40 -3.51 7.54 -9.17
CA LEU A 40 -4.23 7.30 -7.92
C LEU A 40 -3.53 6.22 -7.07
N ALA A 41 -2.94 5.22 -7.71
CA ALA A 41 -2.18 4.16 -7.05
C ALA A 41 -0.78 4.61 -6.58
N GLU A 42 -0.13 5.53 -7.28
CA GLU A 42 1.22 6.03 -6.99
C GLU A 42 1.47 6.42 -5.52
N PRO A 43 0.66 7.28 -4.87
CA PRO A 43 0.91 7.68 -3.48
C PRO A 43 0.84 6.50 -2.50
N TYR A 44 -0.01 5.51 -2.77
CA TYR A 44 -0.11 4.30 -1.94
C TYR A 44 1.13 3.42 -2.07
N VAL A 45 1.60 3.19 -3.30
CA VAL A 45 2.77 2.35 -3.54
C VAL A 45 4.04 3.01 -3.03
N VAL A 46 4.17 4.33 -3.15
CA VAL A 46 5.30 5.08 -2.58
C VAL A 46 5.35 4.94 -1.06
N GLU A 47 4.21 5.06 -0.36
CA GLU A 47 4.20 4.90 1.11
C GLU A 47 4.47 3.45 1.52
N LEU A 48 3.93 2.46 0.79
CA LEU A 48 4.24 1.04 0.99
C LEU A 48 5.74 0.75 0.83
N HIS A 49 6.34 1.31 -0.22
CA HIS A 49 7.77 1.19 -0.46
C HIS A 49 8.58 1.85 0.66
N ARG A 50 8.19 3.06 1.08
CA ARG A 50 8.83 3.79 2.19
C ARG A 50 8.75 3.04 3.52
N GLN A 51 7.64 2.34 3.77
CA GLN A 51 7.48 1.50 4.96
C GLN A 51 8.29 0.21 4.86
N SER A 52 8.40 -0.37 3.66
CA SER A 52 9.27 -1.52 3.39
C SER A 52 10.75 -1.19 3.64
N GLU A 53 11.21 -0.02 3.18
CA GLU A 53 12.58 0.48 3.38
C GLU A 53 12.89 0.84 4.83
N LYS A 54 11.91 1.34 5.58
CA LYS A 54 12.08 1.65 7.02
C LYS A 54 12.28 0.41 7.89
N GLY A 55 12.14 -0.79 7.31
CA GLY A 55 12.08 -2.03 8.06
C GLY A 55 10.77 -2.08 8.82
N LEU A 56 10.01 -3.14 8.61
CA LEU A 56 8.85 -3.44 9.44
C LEU A 56 9.35 -3.71 10.87
N ALA A 57 9.51 -2.67 11.68
CA ALA A 57 9.77 -2.79 13.10
C ALA A 57 8.47 -3.21 13.78
N ILE A 58 8.09 -4.48 13.61
CA ILE A 58 7.09 -5.10 14.46
C ILE A 58 7.74 -5.25 15.84
N SER A 59 7.55 -4.27 16.73
CA SER A 59 7.76 -4.50 18.15
C SER A 59 6.52 -5.22 18.70
N TYR A 60 6.54 -6.55 18.64
CA TYR A 60 5.77 -7.40 19.53
C TYR A 60 6.76 -8.27 20.32
N PRO A 61 6.55 -8.48 21.63
CA PRO A 61 5.26 -8.40 22.31
C PRO A 61 5.02 -7.07 23.07
N ALA A 62 3.73 -6.74 23.22
CA ALA A 62 3.23 -5.71 24.11
C ALA A 62 3.36 -6.13 25.60
N GLU A 63 4.59 -6.33 26.08
CA GLU A 63 4.87 -6.47 27.51
C GLU A 63 5.61 -5.22 28.01
N LYS A 64 4.83 -4.19 28.33
CA LYS A 64 5.16 -3.38 29.51
C LYS A 64 4.27 -3.87 30.64
N VAL A 65 4.66 -4.97 31.27
CA VAL A 65 4.34 -5.18 32.68
C VAL A 65 5.59 -4.74 33.44
N TRP A 66 5.46 -3.63 34.15
CA TRP A 66 6.51 -3.12 35.03
C TRP A 66 6.66 -4.13 36.18
N HIS A 67 7.68 -5.00 36.11
CA HIS A 67 8.18 -5.72 37.27
C HIS A 67 9.35 -4.92 37.84
N GLY A 68 9.04 -3.99 38.74
CA GLY A 68 10.02 -3.52 39.71
C GLY A 68 10.32 -4.70 40.64
N GLU A 69 11.41 -5.41 40.39
CA GLU A 69 11.97 -6.36 41.34
C GLU A 69 12.54 -5.61 42.56
N HIS A 70 12.22 -6.18 43.70
CA HIS A 70 12.91 -6.09 44.98
C HIS A 70 14.42 -5.84 44.88
N ASP A 71 14.89 -4.86 45.65
CA ASP A 71 15.98 -5.04 46.62
C ASP A 71 15.72 -4.13 47.83
#